data_AF-A0A067BXL2-F1
#
_entry.id   AF-A0A067BXL2-F1
#
_cell.length_a   1.000
_cell.length_b   1.000
_cell.length_c   1.000
_cell.angle_alpha   90.00
_cell.angle_beta   90.00
_cell.angle_gamma   90.00
#
_symmetry.space_group_name_H-M   'P 1'
#
loop_
_entity.id
_entity.type
_entity.pdbx_description
1 polymer ?
#
loop_
_entity_poly.entity_id
_entity_poly.type
_entity_poly.pdbx_seq_one_letter_code
_entity_poly.pdbx_strand_id
1 'polypeptide(L)'
;MCTRHSSSVLPATDDERCRYTYSRCPNPRIYRRSGVLHTLCEYHRSKANAIQKAYAAKRRQSQRAQRKQHILAQRQREVASGLPEPIPFSGPRSATTTDTTDMAIVALLLSDIQLDMEPVDVQQPPTQWSEDECSFLDELFSP
;
A
#
# COMPACT_ATOMS: atom_id res chain seq x y z
N MET A 1 -10.29 12.23 -24.93
CA MET A 1 -9.99 13.57 -25.51
C MET A 1 -10.21 14.59 -24.40
N CYS A 2 -9.14 15.11 -23.79
CA CYS A 2 -9.24 15.97 -22.61
C CYS A 2 -8.91 17.41 -23.00
N THR A 3 -9.91 18.30 -22.96
CA THR A 3 -9.81 19.70 -23.38
C THR A 3 -8.98 20.51 -22.37
N ARG A 4 -7.83 21.04 -22.83
CA ARG A 4 -7.07 22.08 -22.14
C ARG A 4 -7.94 23.33 -22.03
N HIS A 5 -8.21 23.80 -20.82
CA HIS A 5 -8.85 25.11 -20.63
C HIS A 5 -7.76 26.18 -20.58
N SER A 6 -7.90 27.13 -21.50
CA SER A 6 -7.05 28.29 -21.73
C SER A 6 -7.06 29.23 -20.53
N SER A 7 -5.87 29.54 -20.00
CA SER A 7 -5.69 30.52 -18.92
C SER A 7 -5.68 31.94 -19.50
N SER A 8 -6.84 32.60 -19.48
CA SER A 8 -6.91 34.06 -19.52
C SER A 8 -6.89 34.55 -18.08
N VAL A 9 -5.79 35.20 -17.68
CA VAL A 9 -5.60 35.74 -16.32
C VAL A 9 -6.37 37.05 -16.22
N LEU A 10 -7.67 36.96 -15.93
CA LEU A 10 -8.43 38.09 -15.41
C LEU A 10 -8.31 38.12 -13.88
N PRO A 11 -8.24 39.31 -13.25
CA PRO A 11 -8.12 39.41 -11.81
C PRO A 11 -9.39 38.85 -11.16
N ALA A 12 -9.26 37.64 -10.61
CA ALA A 12 -10.33 36.95 -9.88
C ALA A 12 -10.89 37.86 -8.79
N THR A 13 -12.21 38.00 -8.75
CA THR A 13 -12.91 38.78 -7.72
C THR A 13 -12.69 38.18 -6.33
N ASP A 14 -12.88 38.95 -5.24
CA ASP A 14 -12.62 38.44 -3.88
C ASP A 14 -13.44 37.20 -3.53
N ASP A 15 -14.61 37.05 -4.17
CA ASP A 15 -15.44 35.87 -4.07
C ASP A 15 -14.85 34.64 -4.74
N GLU A 16 -14.01 34.76 -5.76
CA GLU A 16 -13.41 33.63 -6.47
C GLU A 16 -12.15 33.11 -5.79
N ARG A 17 -11.68 33.77 -4.74
CA ARG A 17 -10.48 33.40 -3.99
C ARG A 17 -10.74 32.30 -2.96
N CYS A 18 -9.71 31.51 -2.72
CA CYS A 18 -9.71 30.41 -1.77
C CYS A 18 -10.02 30.88 -0.34
N ARG A 19 -10.99 30.22 0.30
CA ARG A 19 -11.45 30.53 1.67
C ARG A 19 -10.72 29.72 2.75
N TYR A 20 -9.40 29.60 2.63
CA TYR A 20 -8.59 28.92 3.64
C TYR A 20 -8.58 29.73 4.95
N THR A 21 -8.83 29.08 6.08
CA THR A 21 -9.13 29.75 7.36
C THR A 21 -7.91 30.29 8.07
N TYR A 22 -6.75 29.65 7.92
CA TYR A 22 -5.54 30.02 8.65
C TYR A 22 -4.72 31.12 7.95
N SER A 23 -4.95 31.35 6.64
CA SER A 23 -4.30 32.43 5.90
C SER A 23 -5.10 32.83 4.66
N ARG A 24 -5.04 34.13 4.32
CA ARG A 24 -5.63 34.67 3.09
C ARG A 24 -4.88 34.11 1.89
N CYS A 25 -5.53 33.24 1.12
CA CYS A 25 -4.91 32.57 -0.02
C CYS A 25 -5.26 33.31 -1.32
N PRO A 26 -4.26 33.72 -2.14
CA PRO A 26 -4.52 34.44 -3.38
C PRO A 26 -5.02 33.55 -4.53
N ASN A 27 -4.90 32.23 -4.39
CA ASN A 27 -5.25 31.28 -5.45
C ASN A 27 -6.78 31.18 -5.65
N PRO A 28 -7.25 31.00 -6.89
CA PRO A 28 -8.67 30.85 -7.18
C PRO A 28 -9.22 29.51 -6.68
N ARG A 29 -10.53 29.48 -6.41
CA ARG A 29 -11.28 28.27 -6.08
C ARG A 29 -11.42 27.40 -7.32
N ILE A 30 -11.35 26.08 -7.12
CA ILE A 30 -11.48 25.11 -8.22
C ILE A 30 -12.92 24.64 -8.37
N TYR A 31 -13.34 24.32 -9.60
CA TYR A 31 -14.64 23.72 -9.84
C TYR A 31 -14.62 22.21 -9.59
N ARG A 32 -15.69 21.69 -8.98
CA ARG A 32 -15.97 20.25 -8.94
C ARG A 32 -16.41 19.80 -10.34
N ARG A 33 -16.26 18.51 -10.65
CA ARG A 33 -16.81 17.90 -11.88
C ARG A 33 -18.31 18.15 -12.09
N SER A 34 -19.04 18.41 -11.00
CA SER A 34 -20.47 18.76 -11.03
C SER A 34 -20.75 20.23 -11.35
N GLY A 35 -19.73 21.04 -11.66
CA GLY A 35 -19.86 22.47 -11.93
C GLY A 35 -19.94 23.38 -10.69
N VAL A 36 -19.95 22.81 -9.47
CA VAL A 36 -20.01 23.59 -8.22
C VAL A 36 -18.61 24.01 -7.77
N LEU A 37 -18.46 25.28 -7.39
CA LEU A 37 -17.18 25.83 -6.91
C LEU A 37 -16.83 25.26 -5.53
N HIS A 38 -15.62 24.69 -5.40
CA HIS A 38 -15.09 24.30 -4.10
C HIS A 38 -14.83 25.53 -3.22
N THR A 39 -14.64 25.31 -1.91
CA THR A 39 -14.28 26.38 -0.96
C THR A 39 -12.79 26.72 -1.00
N LEU A 40 -11.95 25.74 -1.35
CA LEU A 40 -10.50 25.83 -1.37
C LEU A 40 -9.96 25.80 -2.80
N CYS A 41 -8.74 26.33 -3.00
CA CYS A 41 -7.97 26.14 -4.22
C CYS A 41 -7.39 24.72 -4.32
N GLU A 42 -6.82 24.37 -5.49
CA GLU A 42 -6.21 23.06 -5.73
C GLU A 42 -5.12 22.74 -4.70
N TYR A 43 -4.25 23.71 -4.41
CA TYR A 43 -3.14 23.54 -3.46
C TYR A 43 -3.62 23.15 -2.06
N HIS A 44 -4.61 23.86 -1.50
CA HIS A 44 -5.10 23.55 -0.16
C HIS A 44 -5.91 22.25 -0.13
N ARG A 45 -6.63 21.93 -1.21
CA ARG A 45 -7.33 20.66 -1.34
C ARG A 45 -6.37 19.48 -1.38
N SER A 46 -5.31 19.55 -2.17
CA SER A 46 -4.30 18.49 -2.27
C SER A 46 -3.56 18.31 -0.96
N LYS A 47 -3.18 19.41 -0.28
CA LYS A 47 -2.57 19.39 1.05
C LYS A 47 -3.48 18.74 2.10
N ALA A 48 -4.76 19.11 2.14
CA ALA A 48 -5.73 18.51 3.04
C ALA A 48 -5.88 17.00 2.79
N ASN A 49 -5.98 16.59 1.52
CA ASN A 49 -6.03 15.17 1.16
C ASN A 49 -4.76 14.42 1.57
N ALA A 50 -3.57 15.03 1.43
CA ALA A 50 -2.32 14.43 1.85
C ALA A 50 -2.29 14.22 3.38
N ILE A 51 -2.70 15.23 4.16
CA ILE A 51 -2.80 15.14 5.62
C ILE A 51 -3.82 14.06 6.03
N GLN A 52 -4.99 14.03 5.38
CA GLN A 52 -6.00 13.00 5.63
C GLN A 52 -5.48 11.60 5.34
N LYS A 53 -4.77 11.40 4.23
CA LYS A 53 -4.14 10.11 3.88
C LYS A 53 -3.12 9.69 4.93
N ALA A 54 -2.24 10.61 5.35
CA ALA A 54 -1.23 10.34 6.37
C ALA A 54 -1.87 9.99 7.72
N TYR A 55 -2.90 10.72 8.14
CA TYR A 55 -3.64 10.43 9.37
C TYR A 55 -4.33 9.07 9.30
N ALA A 56 -5.00 8.76 8.19
CA ALA A 56 -5.64 7.48 7.97
C ALA A 56 -4.62 6.32 7.98
N ALA A 57 -3.45 6.50 7.36
CA ALA A 57 -2.37 5.52 7.38
C ALA A 57 -1.86 5.25 8.81
N LYS A 58 -1.56 6.32 9.57
CA LYS A 58 -1.13 6.22 10.97
C LYS A 58 -2.19 5.53 11.83
N ARG A 59 -3.47 5.88 11.64
CA ARG A 59 -4.59 5.24 12.34
C ARG A 59 -4.69 3.75 12.02
N ARG A 60 -4.58 3.36 10.74
CA ARG A 60 -4.57 1.94 10.33
C ARG A 60 -3.38 1.19 10.94
N GLN A 61 -2.18 1.77 10.93
CA GLN A 61 -0.99 1.15 11.52
C GLN A 61 -1.16 0.90 13.02
N SER A 62 -1.67 1.88 13.77
CA SER A 62 -1.95 1.74 15.21
C SER A 62 -2.98 0.63 15.47
N GLN A 63 -4.08 0.58 14.72
CA GLN A 63 -5.08 -0.48 14.86
C GLN A 63 -4.52 -1.86 14.52
N ARG A 64 -3.65 -1.96 13.50
CA ARG A 64 -2.96 -3.21 13.15
C ARG A 64 -2.04 -3.68 14.28
N ALA A 65 -1.27 -2.78 14.88
CA ALA A 65 -0.42 -3.10 16.02
C ALA A 65 -1.24 -3.61 17.22
N GLN A 66 -2.36 -2.95 17.54
CA GLN A 66 -3.26 -3.40 18.61
C GLN A 66 -3.86 -4.78 18.33
N ARG A 67 -4.32 -5.04 17.10
CA ARG A 67 -4.82 -6.36 16.71
C ARG A 67 -3.75 -7.45 16.85
N LYS A 68 -2.52 -7.18 16.40
CA LYS A 68 -1.39 -8.11 16.56
C LYS A 68 -1.11 -8.41 18.02
N GLN A 69 -1.07 -7.38 18.88
CA GLN A 69 -0.88 -7.54 20.31
C GLN A 69 -1.99 -8.38 20.95
N HIS A 70 -3.25 -8.16 20.58
CA HIS A 70 -4.37 -8.96 21.08
C HIS A 70 -4.25 -10.44 20.70
N ILE A 71 -3.93 -10.75 19.44
CA ILE A 71 -3.77 -12.13 18.96
C ILE A 71 -2.59 -12.82 19.68
N LEU A 72 -1.45 -12.12 19.82
CA LEU A 72 -0.28 -12.66 20.53
C LEU A 72 -0.59 -12.92 22.01
N ALA A 73 -1.30 -12.00 22.67
CA ALA A 73 -1.71 -12.17 24.06
C ALA A 73 -2.70 -13.34 24.24
N GLN A 74 -3.60 -13.54 23.27
CA GLN A 74 -4.50 -14.69 23.27
C GLN A 74 -3.72 -16.01 23.16
N ARG A 75 -2.76 -16.11 22.22
CA ARG A 75 -1.90 -17.30 22.11
C ARG A 75 -1.10 -17.57 23.38
N GLN A 76 -0.55 -16.53 24.01
CA GLN A 76 0.18 -16.68 25.28
C GLN A 76 -0.71 -17.27 26.38
N ARG A 77 -1.99 -16.89 26.43
CA ARG A 77 -2.97 -17.47 27.37
C ARG A 77 -3.30 -18.92 27.05
N GLU A 78 -3.46 -19.27 25.77
CA GLU A 78 -3.72 -20.65 25.33
C GLU A 78 -2.57 -21.60 25.69
N VAL A 79 -1.32 -21.13 25.54
CA VAL A 79 -0.12 -21.88 25.99
C VAL A 79 -0.08 -21.99 27.51
N ALA A 80 -0.36 -20.91 28.23
CA ALA A 80 -0.37 -20.91 29.70
C ALA A 80 -1.50 -21.76 30.31
N SER A 81 -2.61 -21.97 29.60
CA SER A 81 -3.71 -22.83 30.06
C SER A 81 -3.47 -24.33 29.85
N GLY A 82 -2.28 -24.74 29.38
CA GLY A 82 -1.91 -26.15 29.27
C GLY A 82 -2.67 -26.93 28.19
N LEU A 83 -3.23 -26.24 27.19
CA LEU A 83 -3.74 -26.88 25.99
C LEU A 83 -2.56 -27.55 25.26
N PRO A 84 -2.65 -28.83 24.86
CA PRO A 84 -1.49 -29.65 24.53
C PRO A 84 -0.61 -29.02 23.44
N GLU A 85 0.71 -29.10 23.66
CA GLU A 85 1.71 -28.70 22.69
C GLU A 85 1.41 -29.31 21.31
N PRO A 86 1.68 -28.59 20.21
CA PRO A 86 1.56 -29.15 18.88
C PRO A 86 2.42 -30.41 18.81
N ILE A 87 1.77 -31.52 18.44
CA ILE A 87 2.40 -32.83 18.31
C ILE A 87 3.63 -32.66 17.40
N PRO A 88 4.84 -33.13 17.78
CA PRO A 88 6.02 -33.02 16.93
C PRO A 88 5.73 -33.68 15.58
N PHE A 89 5.91 -32.94 14.49
CA PHE A 89 5.75 -33.48 13.15
C PHE A 89 6.84 -34.54 12.91
N SER A 90 6.49 -35.81 13.09
CA SER A 90 7.25 -36.93 12.55
C SER A 90 7.24 -36.80 11.02
N GLY A 91 8.42 -36.80 10.41
CA GLY A 91 8.71 -36.42 9.02
C GLY A 91 7.81 -37.02 7.92
N PRO A 92 8.04 -36.65 6.65
CA PRO A 92 7.02 -36.65 5.61
C PRO A 92 6.42 -38.04 5.37
N ARG A 93 5.17 -38.21 5.80
CA ARG A 93 4.22 -39.07 5.07
C ARG A 93 3.64 -38.15 3.99
N SER A 94 3.91 -38.49 2.74
CA SER A 94 3.43 -37.87 1.49
C SER A 94 2.67 -36.55 1.66
N ALA A 95 3.34 -35.45 1.30
CA ALA A 95 2.81 -34.08 1.32
C ALA A 95 1.34 -34.03 0.91
N THR A 96 0.46 -33.78 1.87
CA THR A 96 -0.96 -33.54 1.60
C THR A 96 -1.44 -32.42 2.54
N THR A 97 -1.81 -31.30 1.91
CA THR A 97 -2.53 -30.13 2.42
C THR A 97 -1.87 -29.36 3.57
N THR A 98 -1.30 -28.21 3.23
CA THR A 98 -1.15 -27.09 4.18
C THR A 98 -2.47 -26.88 4.91
N ASP A 99 -2.45 -26.90 6.25
CA ASP A 99 -3.67 -26.79 7.03
C ASP A 99 -4.35 -25.43 6.80
N THR A 100 -5.67 -25.42 6.73
CA THR A 100 -6.46 -24.25 6.30
C THR A 100 -6.27 -23.07 7.25
N THR A 101 -5.97 -23.37 8.51
CA THR A 101 -5.68 -22.43 9.59
C THR A 101 -4.33 -21.72 9.42
N ASP A 102 -3.29 -22.43 9.01
CA ASP A 102 -1.97 -21.86 8.73
C ASP A 102 -2.01 -20.94 7.52
N MET A 103 -2.73 -21.34 6.47
CA MET A 103 -2.96 -20.47 5.31
C MET A 103 -3.79 -19.23 5.67
N ALA A 104 -4.75 -19.34 6.60
CA ALA A 104 -5.52 -18.20 7.08
C ALA A 104 -4.68 -17.22 7.92
N ILE A 105 -3.72 -17.71 8.71
CA ILE A 105 -2.82 -16.86 9.49
C ILE A 105 -1.82 -16.14 8.59
N VAL A 106 -1.23 -16.86 7.62
CA VAL A 106 -0.36 -16.25 6.60
C VAL A 106 -1.15 -15.22 5.78
N ALA A 107 -2.38 -15.53 5.38
CA ALA A 107 -3.27 -14.57 4.71
C ALA A 107 -3.56 -13.34 5.59
N LEU A 108 -3.83 -13.49 6.89
CA LEU A 108 -4.07 -12.37 7.80
C LEU A 108 -2.82 -11.50 8.06
N LEU A 109 -1.62 -12.08 7.93
CA LEU A 109 -0.35 -11.36 8.09
C LEU A 109 0.11 -10.70 6.78
N LEU A 110 -0.18 -11.30 5.62
CA LEU A 110 0.26 -10.84 4.30
C LEU A 110 -0.80 -10.07 3.51
N SER A 111 -2.09 -10.09 3.89
CA SER A 111 -3.18 -9.49 3.10
C SER A 111 -3.03 -8.00 2.81
N ASP A 112 -2.18 -7.28 3.54
CA ASP A 112 -1.97 -5.84 3.40
C ASP A 112 -0.53 -5.46 3.01
N ILE A 113 0.33 -6.43 2.65
CA ILE A 113 1.59 -6.10 1.99
C ILE A 113 1.26 -5.82 0.53
N GLN A 114 1.28 -4.54 0.14
CA GLN A 114 1.29 -4.15 -1.27
C GLN A 114 2.70 -4.42 -1.83
N LEU A 115 3.08 -5.69 -1.87
CA LEU A 115 4.18 -6.12 -2.72
C LEU A 115 3.58 -6.09 -4.13
N ASP A 116 3.95 -5.10 -4.93
CA ASP A 116 3.90 -5.24 -6.39
C ASP A 116 4.95 -6.30 -6.80
N MET A 117 4.78 -7.53 -6.30
CA MET A 117 5.42 -8.68 -6.88
C MET A 117 4.52 -9.12 -8.01
N GLU A 118 4.94 -8.76 -9.21
CA GLU A 118 4.50 -9.42 -10.42
C GLU A 118 4.58 -10.94 -10.20
N PRO A 119 3.54 -11.71 -10.59
CA PRO A 119 3.56 -13.14 -10.46
C PRO A 119 4.77 -13.68 -11.20
N VAL A 120 5.66 -14.40 -10.50
CA VAL A 120 6.71 -15.18 -11.15
C VAL A 120 6.00 -16.21 -12.02
N ASP A 121 6.11 -16.04 -13.34
CA ASP A 121 5.64 -17.01 -14.31
C ASP A 121 6.52 -18.27 -14.22
N VAL A 122 6.00 -19.29 -13.54
CA VAL A 122 6.66 -20.60 -13.39
C VAL A 122 6.80 -21.33 -14.73
N GLN A 123 6.11 -20.87 -15.79
CA GLN A 123 6.18 -21.44 -17.14
C GLN A 123 7.10 -20.66 -18.08
N GLN A 124 7.70 -19.56 -17.63
CA GLN A 124 8.78 -18.92 -18.40
C GLN A 124 9.97 -19.89 -18.43
N PRO A 125 10.48 -20.27 -19.63
CA PRO A 125 11.76 -20.97 -19.69
C PRO A 125 12.80 -20.14 -18.93
N PRO A 126 13.79 -20.77 -18.26
CA PRO A 126 14.84 -20.04 -17.56
C PRO A 126 15.32 -18.94 -18.48
N THR A 127 15.21 -17.69 -18.04
CA THR A 127 15.53 -16.50 -18.83
C THR A 127 16.84 -16.80 -19.52
N GLN A 128 16.86 -16.90 -20.85
CA GLN A 128 18.14 -16.85 -21.55
C GLN A 128 18.68 -15.47 -21.22
N TRP A 129 19.81 -15.43 -20.52
CA TRP A 129 20.53 -14.21 -20.24
C TRP A 129 20.80 -13.54 -21.59
N SER A 130 20.79 -12.21 -21.64
CA SER A 130 21.14 -11.54 -22.90
C SER A 130 22.54 -11.99 -23.33
N GLU A 131 22.84 -11.94 -24.63
CA GLU A 131 24.18 -12.31 -25.11
C GLU A 131 25.28 -11.50 -24.41
N ASP A 132 24.97 -10.26 -24.03
CA ASP A 132 25.84 -9.38 -23.24
C ASP A 132 26.05 -9.89 -21.80
N GLU A 133 25.01 -10.41 -21.15
CA GLU A 133 25.08 -10.99 -19.80
C GLU A 133 25.84 -12.33 -19.79
N CYS A 134 25.67 -13.15 -20.83
CA CYS A 134 26.45 -14.37 -21.03
C CYS A 134 27.93 -14.07 -21.28
N SER A 135 28.25 -13.09 -22.13
CA SER A 135 29.64 -12.70 -22.39
C SER A 135 30.30 -12.14 -21.13
N PHE A 136 29.56 -11.38 -20.33
CA PHE A 136 30.06 -10.86 -19.06
C PHE A 136 30.40 -11.96 -18.06
N LEU A 137 29.56 -13.00 -17.97
CA LEU A 137 29.86 -14.16 -17.12
C LEU A 137 31.05 -14.97 -17.60
N ASP A 138 31.18 -15.17 -18.91
CA ASP A 138 32.31 -15.89 -19.49
C ASP A 138 33.63 -15.14 -19.23
N GLU A 139 33.61 -13.80 -19.23
CA GLU A 139 34.75 -12.96 -18.86
C GLU A 139 35.06 -13.02 -17.35
N LEU A 140 34.04 -13.15 -16.49
CA LEU A 140 34.19 -13.22 -15.04
C LEU A 140 34.68 -14.59 -14.54
N PHE A 141 34.36 -15.67 -15.25
CA PHE A 141 34.72 -17.05 -14.91
C PHE A 141 35.85 -17.63 -15.76
N SER A 142 36.43 -16.84 -16.68
CA SER A 142 37.68 -17.24 -17.34
C SER A 142 38.85 -17.13 -16.34
N PRO A 143 39.72 -18.16 -16.25
CA PRO A 143 40.87 -18.17 -15.33
C PRO A 143 41.98 -17.17 -15.71
#